data_AF-A0A972R296-F1
#
_entry.id   AF-A0A972R296-F1
#
_cell.length_a   1.000
_cell.length_b   1.000
_cell.length_c   1.000
_cell.angle_alpha   90.00
_cell.angle_beta   90.00
_cell.angle_gamma   90.00
#
_symmetry.space_group_name_H-M   'P 1'
#
loop_
_entity.id
_entity.type
_entity.pdbx_description
1 polymer ?
#
loop_
_entity_poly.entity_id
_entity_poly.type
_entity_poly.pdbx_seq_one_letter_code
_entity_poly.pdbx_strand_id
1 'polypeptide(L)'
;MPEAAETIKDLEVPEGRLLLHDFYHDRRIRHNLEFGTILECWRLCVRGTEVRLSDGRLILLENTLGLNLGTRVCMEEIIARYYFNAVQGWVYFGAMILLIFVGLRFAGVISERMTLVGIGIEAMMLLVLSVVTHFLPNDDAQPPSLAQGRPENLLSSINQSVQGMTDAVSDLFRLISQTDMRQDILLTKLTEYISKVSAENTRLQVEKLEETNQNLRAFGEMIRTAQLEVTQQQLQKLDQTNESLQALSKSMESLHGEIRKIIRQSIDSLVTEEIGGLLSDLAKMRVEKRLAETSGSDHVPSTGGVDNQKGGS
;
A
#
# COMPACT_ATOMS: atom_id res chain seq x y z
N MET A 1 6.47 -5.88 -42.13
CA MET A 1 5.45 -5.49 -43.13
C MET A 1 5.18 -4.00 -42.92
N PRO A 2 5.17 -3.16 -43.95
CA PRO A 2 4.96 -1.73 -43.77
C PRO A 2 3.51 -1.51 -43.33
N GLU A 3 3.34 -0.96 -42.12
CA GLU A 3 2.06 -0.51 -41.59
C GLU A 3 1.50 0.58 -42.49
N ALA A 4 0.24 0.43 -42.89
CA ALA A 4 -0.47 1.44 -43.67
C ALA A 4 -0.59 2.71 -42.81
N ALA A 5 0.21 3.73 -43.15
CA ALA A 5 0.07 5.05 -42.57
C ALA A 5 -1.25 5.66 -43.05
N GLU A 6 -2.19 5.83 -42.12
CA GLU A 6 -3.46 6.50 -42.41
C GLU A 6 -3.20 8.00 -42.39
N THR A 7 -3.23 8.63 -43.56
CA THR A 7 -3.03 10.08 -43.73
C THR A 7 -4.36 10.81 -43.56
N ILE A 8 -4.50 11.56 -42.47
CA ILE A 8 -5.67 12.42 -42.22
C ILE A 8 -5.29 13.84 -42.64
N LYS A 9 -6.12 14.42 -43.51
CA LYS A 9 -5.87 15.72 -44.16
C LYS A 9 -5.91 16.91 -43.22
N ASP A 10 -6.75 16.88 -42.18
CA ASP A 10 -6.88 18.01 -41.26
C ASP A 10 -7.48 17.63 -39.90
N LEU A 11 -7.00 18.25 -38.81
CA LEU A 11 -7.56 18.10 -37.46
C LEU A 11 -8.90 18.83 -37.28
N GLU A 12 -9.22 19.79 -38.16
CA GLU A 12 -10.48 20.54 -38.09
C GLU A 12 -11.70 19.70 -38.48
N VAL A 13 -11.48 18.69 -39.33
CA VAL A 13 -12.49 17.73 -39.78
C VAL A 13 -12.98 16.92 -38.57
N PRO A 14 -14.29 16.58 -38.49
CA PRO A 14 -14.84 15.76 -37.40
C PRO A 14 -14.07 14.46 -37.14
N GLU A 15 -13.48 13.86 -38.18
CA GLU A 15 -12.61 12.68 -38.07
C GLU A 15 -11.31 12.97 -37.29
N GLY A 16 -10.70 14.14 -37.50
CA GLY A 16 -9.51 14.59 -36.78
C GLY A 16 -9.80 14.95 -35.31
N ARG A 17 -10.98 15.53 -35.04
CA ARG A 17 -11.44 15.79 -33.66
C ARG A 17 -11.69 14.48 -32.89
N LEU A 18 -12.28 13.48 -33.54
CA LEU A 18 -12.51 12.16 -32.96
C LEU A 18 -11.18 11.44 -32.68
N LEU A 19 -10.19 11.60 -33.56
CA LEU A 19 -8.84 11.09 -33.34
C LEU A 19 -8.17 11.72 -32.11
N LEU A 20 -8.27 13.05 -31.96
CA LEU A 20 -7.71 13.76 -30.80
C LEU A 20 -8.38 13.32 -29.50
N HIS A 21 -9.70 13.13 -29.54
CA HIS A 21 -10.48 12.60 -28.43
C HIS A 21 -9.99 11.19 -28.04
N ASP A 22 -9.86 10.28 -29.00
CA ASP A 22 -9.43 8.90 -28.74
C ASP A 22 -7.98 8.84 -28.24
N PHE A 23 -7.10 9.69 -28.80
CA PHE A 23 -5.72 9.83 -28.33
C PHE A 23 -5.65 10.31 -26.88
N TYR A 24 -6.42 11.35 -26.53
CA TYR A 24 -6.46 11.89 -25.18
C TYR A 24 -7.06 10.88 -24.19
N HIS A 25 -8.16 10.22 -24.56
CA HIS A 25 -8.81 9.19 -23.75
C HIS A 25 -7.89 8.00 -23.48
N ASP A 26 -7.15 7.54 -24.50
CA ASP A 26 -6.22 6.43 -24.37
C ASP A 26 -5.03 6.75 -23.44
N ARG A 27 -4.47 7.96 -23.57
CA ARG A 27 -3.41 8.46 -22.67
C ARG A 27 -3.91 8.63 -21.23
N ARG A 28 -5.14 9.12 -21.05
CA ARG A 28 -5.77 9.30 -19.73
C ARG A 28 -5.88 7.97 -18.96
N ILE A 29 -6.25 6.89 -19.64
CA ILE A 29 -6.41 5.56 -19.02
C ILE A 29 -5.06 4.95 -18.61
N ARG A 30 -4.01 5.15 -19.41
CA ARG A 30 -2.71 4.49 -19.19
C ARG A 30 -1.76 5.23 -18.25
N HIS A 31 -1.75 6.57 -18.28
CA HIS A 31 -0.66 7.36 -17.67
C HIS A 31 -1.08 8.29 -16.52
N ASN A 32 -2.22 8.04 -15.87
CA ASN A 32 -2.63 8.76 -14.65
C ASN A 32 -2.53 10.30 -14.76
N LEU A 33 -3.39 10.91 -15.60
CA LEU A 33 -3.69 12.37 -15.67
C LEU A 33 -2.53 13.33 -15.32
N GLU A 34 -1.36 13.18 -15.94
CA GLU A 34 -0.30 14.17 -15.80
C GLU A 34 -0.62 15.41 -16.63
N PHE A 35 -0.41 16.61 -16.07
CA PHE A 35 -0.51 17.89 -16.79
C PHE A 35 0.34 17.90 -18.07
N GLY A 36 1.42 17.10 -18.10
CA GLY A 36 2.24 16.86 -19.28
C GLY A 36 1.44 16.31 -20.47
N THR A 37 0.41 15.49 -20.23
CA THR A 37 -0.44 14.93 -21.30
C THR A 37 -1.27 16.02 -21.99
N ILE A 38 -1.80 16.98 -21.24
CA ILE A 38 -2.55 18.12 -21.80
C ILE A 38 -1.61 18.99 -22.63
N LEU A 39 -0.40 19.26 -22.11
CA LEU A 39 0.61 20.05 -22.80
C LEU A 39 1.10 19.34 -24.08
N GLU A 40 1.23 18.02 -24.05
CA GLU A 40 1.56 17.22 -25.22
C GLU A 40 0.44 17.24 -26.26
N CYS A 41 -0.82 17.10 -25.85
CA CYS A 41 -1.96 17.21 -26.77
C CYS A 41 -2.06 18.62 -27.37
N TRP A 42 -1.84 19.66 -26.57
CA TRP A 42 -1.75 21.03 -27.05
C TRP A 42 -0.61 21.21 -28.04
N ARG A 43 0.59 20.71 -27.71
CA ARG A 43 1.76 20.75 -28.59
C ARG A 43 1.50 19.97 -29.89
N LEU A 44 0.75 18.88 -29.82
CA LEU A 44 0.34 18.08 -30.97
C LEU A 44 -0.64 18.86 -31.86
N CYS A 45 -1.64 19.53 -31.28
CA CYS A 45 -2.57 20.39 -32.03
C CYS A 45 -1.87 21.59 -32.69
N VAL A 46 -0.81 22.12 -32.05
CA VAL A 46 -0.10 23.32 -32.52
C VAL A 46 1.02 23.00 -33.52
N ARG A 47 1.77 21.91 -33.30
CA ARG A 47 3.02 21.59 -34.03
C ARG A 47 2.98 20.23 -34.75
N GLY A 48 2.05 19.35 -34.42
CA GLY A 48 2.14 17.92 -34.71
C GLY A 48 1.85 17.57 -36.17
N THR A 49 2.86 16.97 -36.81
CA THR A 49 2.81 16.36 -38.14
C THR A 49 2.72 14.83 -38.05
N GLU A 50 3.03 14.22 -36.89
CA GLU A 50 3.01 12.77 -36.69
C GLU A 50 2.51 12.41 -35.27
N VAL A 51 1.50 11.53 -35.19
CA VAL A 51 0.99 10.93 -33.96
C VAL A 51 1.24 9.44 -34.03
N ARG A 52 1.96 8.89 -33.04
CA ARG A 52 1.99 7.44 -32.83
C ARG A 52 0.94 7.08 -31.79
N LEU A 53 -0.09 6.37 -32.19
CA LEU A 53 -1.04 5.78 -31.26
C LEU A 53 -0.38 4.59 -30.56
N SER A 54 -0.88 4.28 -29.37
CA SER A 54 -0.43 3.15 -28.55
C SER A 54 -0.66 1.78 -29.22
N ASP A 55 -1.49 1.74 -30.28
CA ASP A 55 -1.76 0.57 -31.13
C ASP A 55 -0.69 0.36 -32.22
N GLY A 56 0.44 1.09 -32.16
CA GLY A 56 1.51 1.04 -33.17
C GLY A 56 1.25 1.86 -34.43
N ARG A 57 0.00 2.28 -34.66
CA ARG A 57 -0.38 3.07 -35.84
C ARG A 57 0.26 4.45 -35.84
N LEU A 58 0.94 4.76 -36.94
CA LEU A 58 1.53 6.08 -37.20
C LEU A 58 0.57 6.87 -38.09
N ILE A 59 0.01 7.94 -37.55
CA ILE A 59 -0.91 8.83 -38.25
C ILE A 59 -0.13 10.09 -38.57
N LEU A 60 -0.01 10.37 -39.87
CA LEU A 60 0.72 11.51 -40.37
C LEU A 60 -0.30 12.58 -40.74
N LEU A 61 -0.21 13.74 -40.08
CA LEU A 61 -1.07 14.88 -40.31
C LEU A 61 -0.47 15.76 -41.38
N GLU A 62 -1.23 15.96 -42.45
CA GLU A 62 -0.75 16.63 -43.66
C GLU A 62 -0.56 18.14 -43.47
N ASN A 63 -1.32 18.76 -42.55
CA ASN A 63 -1.30 20.20 -42.29
C ASN A 63 -1.09 20.56 -40.82
N THR A 64 -0.19 21.52 -40.57
CA THR A 64 -0.06 22.17 -39.27
C THR A 64 -1.11 23.28 -39.14
N LEU A 65 -2.05 23.15 -38.20
CA LEU A 65 -3.12 24.14 -37.95
C LEU A 65 -2.58 25.49 -37.44
N GLY A 66 -1.34 25.52 -36.92
CA GLY A 66 -0.73 26.71 -36.35
C GLY A 66 -1.22 27.03 -34.93
N LEU A 67 -0.65 28.08 -34.35
CA LEU A 67 -0.84 28.38 -32.92
C LEU A 67 -2.28 28.71 -32.54
N ASN A 68 -2.99 29.54 -33.32
CA ASN A 68 -4.32 30.02 -32.96
C ASN A 68 -5.43 28.98 -33.18
N LEU A 69 -5.37 28.23 -34.29
CA LEU A 69 -6.36 27.19 -34.58
C LEU A 69 -6.08 25.94 -33.73
N GLY A 70 -4.81 25.58 -33.54
CA GLY A 70 -4.42 24.48 -32.66
C GLY A 70 -4.77 24.72 -31.18
N THR A 71 -4.55 25.93 -30.65
CA THR A 71 -5.00 26.26 -29.27
C THR A 71 -6.52 26.22 -29.16
N ARG A 72 -7.24 26.74 -30.16
CA ARG A 72 -8.69 26.75 -30.19
C ARG A 72 -9.27 25.34 -30.21
N VAL A 73 -8.80 24.47 -31.11
CA VAL A 73 -9.23 23.06 -31.18
C VAL A 73 -8.90 22.30 -29.89
N CYS A 74 -7.72 22.52 -29.32
CA CYS A 74 -7.34 21.93 -28.04
C CYS A 74 -8.24 22.42 -26.89
N MET A 75 -8.58 23.71 -26.86
CA MET A 75 -9.46 24.28 -25.84
C MET A 75 -10.89 23.75 -25.97
N GLU A 76 -11.44 23.74 -27.19
CA GLU A 76 -12.79 23.25 -27.51
C GLU A 76 -12.95 21.76 -27.18
N GLU A 77 -11.98 20.92 -27.55
CA GLU A 77 -12.15 19.47 -27.46
C GLU A 77 -11.65 18.88 -26.13
N ILE A 78 -10.53 19.38 -25.58
CA ILE A 78 -9.92 18.80 -24.37
C ILE A 78 -10.39 19.54 -23.12
N ILE A 79 -10.22 20.86 -23.09
CA ILE A 79 -10.47 21.64 -21.87
C ILE A 79 -11.98 21.80 -21.63
N ALA A 80 -12.74 22.19 -22.65
CA ALA A 80 -14.17 22.36 -22.56
C ALA A 80 -14.93 21.04 -22.26
N ARG A 81 -14.49 19.88 -22.77
CA ARG A 81 -15.20 18.61 -22.50
C ARG A 81 -14.80 17.97 -21.17
N TYR A 82 -13.52 17.93 -20.84
CA TYR A 82 -13.06 17.17 -19.66
C TYR A 82 -12.91 17.99 -18.40
N TYR A 83 -12.60 19.29 -18.51
CA TYR A 83 -12.29 20.14 -17.37
C TYR A 83 -13.33 21.19 -17.07
N PHE A 84 -14.34 21.40 -17.92
CA PHE A 84 -15.37 22.41 -17.68
C PHE A 84 -16.09 22.25 -16.35
N ASN A 85 -16.57 21.03 -16.03
CA ASN A 85 -17.22 20.75 -14.75
C ASN A 85 -16.27 20.97 -13.56
N ALA A 86 -14.99 20.63 -13.71
CA ALA A 86 -14.00 20.86 -12.68
C ALA A 86 -13.75 22.37 -12.47
N VAL A 87 -13.58 23.14 -13.54
CA VAL A 87 -13.41 24.60 -13.51
C VAL A 87 -14.63 25.27 -12.90
N GLN A 88 -15.84 24.89 -13.31
CA GLN A 88 -17.08 25.36 -12.68
C GLN A 88 -17.12 25.02 -11.19
N GLY A 89 -16.75 23.80 -10.81
CA GLY A 89 -16.65 23.39 -9.41
C GLY A 89 -15.70 24.26 -8.58
N TRP A 90 -14.51 24.59 -9.12
CA TRP A 90 -13.54 25.48 -8.49
C TRP A 90 -14.10 26.88 -8.29
N VAL A 91 -14.81 27.42 -9.27
CA VAL A 91 -15.44 28.75 -9.19
C VAL A 91 -16.55 28.76 -8.15
N TYR A 92 -17.45 27.77 -8.16
CA TYR A 92 -18.52 27.70 -7.15
C TYR A 92 -17.99 27.51 -5.74
N PHE A 93 -16.92 26.73 -5.59
CA PHE A 93 -16.22 26.59 -4.32
C PHE A 93 -15.55 27.90 -3.87
N GLY A 94 -14.93 28.61 -4.81
CA GLY A 94 -14.38 29.96 -4.59
C GLY A 94 -15.45 30.93 -4.10
N ALA A 95 -16.61 30.97 -4.77
CA ALA A 95 -17.74 31.80 -4.38
C ALA A 95 -18.24 31.48 -2.96
N MET A 96 -18.30 30.19 -2.58
CA MET A 96 -18.64 29.77 -1.22
C MET A 96 -17.61 30.27 -0.18
N ILE A 97 -16.32 30.16 -0.48
CA ILE A 97 -15.26 30.70 0.39
C ILE A 97 -15.39 32.22 0.50
N LEU A 98 -15.65 32.92 -0.60
CA LEU A 98 -15.82 34.37 -0.58
C LEU A 98 -16.99 34.77 0.31
N LEU A 99 -18.13 34.07 0.23
CA LEU A 99 -19.28 34.31 1.12
C LEU A 99 -18.90 34.16 2.59
N ILE A 100 -18.09 33.15 2.93
CA ILE A 100 -17.57 32.96 4.30
C ILE A 100 -16.65 34.12 4.70
N PHE A 101 -15.72 34.54 3.82
CA PHE A 101 -14.80 35.64 4.09
C PHE A 101 -15.52 36.97 4.29
N VAL A 102 -16.54 37.25 3.47
CA VAL A 102 -17.39 38.43 3.60
C VAL A 102 -18.23 38.36 4.88
N GLY A 103 -18.80 37.19 5.20
CA GLY A 103 -19.53 36.98 6.46
C GLY A 103 -18.67 37.19 7.71
N LEU A 104 -17.45 36.64 7.72
CA LEU A 104 -16.48 36.82 8.80
C LEU A 104 -15.97 38.26 8.91
N ARG A 105 -15.91 38.97 7.79
CA ARG A 105 -15.60 40.41 7.77
C ARG A 105 -16.73 41.24 8.39
N PHE A 106 -17.99 40.90 8.15
CA PHE A 106 -19.13 41.53 8.82
C PHE A 106 -19.17 41.24 10.32
N ALA A 107 -18.74 40.04 10.73
CA ALA A 107 -18.57 39.68 12.14
C ALA A 107 -17.36 40.37 12.81
N GLY A 108 -16.56 41.15 12.07
CA GLY A 108 -15.40 41.87 12.60
C GLY A 108 -14.18 41.00 12.91
N VAL A 109 -14.19 39.72 12.50
CA VAL A 109 -13.13 38.75 12.81
C VAL A 109 -11.93 38.88 11.85
N ILE A 110 -12.19 39.23 10.59
CA ILE A 110 -11.16 39.30 9.53
C ILE A 110 -10.88 40.74 9.13
N SER A 111 -9.60 41.05 8.87
CA SER A 111 -9.14 42.36 8.38
C SER A 111 -9.57 42.62 6.93
N GLU A 112 -9.81 43.89 6.59
CA GLU A 112 -10.21 44.33 5.25
C GLU A 112 -9.26 43.88 4.13
N ARG A 113 -7.95 43.87 4.40
CA ARG A 113 -6.93 43.45 3.42
C ARG A 113 -7.11 42.00 2.99
N MET A 114 -7.47 41.12 3.92
CA MET A 114 -7.68 39.70 3.63
C MET A 114 -8.95 39.48 2.79
N THR A 115 -10.01 40.24 3.06
CA THR A 115 -11.23 40.20 2.23
C THR A 115 -10.95 40.67 0.80
N LEU A 116 -10.16 41.74 0.63
CA LEU A 116 -9.78 42.25 -0.69
C LEU A 116 -8.98 41.21 -1.49
N VAL A 117 -8.04 40.51 -0.85
CA VAL A 117 -7.29 39.42 -1.48
C VAL A 117 -8.22 38.28 -1.91
N GLY A 118 -9.19 37.90 -1.07
CA GLY A 118 -10.19 36.89 -1.41
C GLY A 118 -11.03 37.25 -2.64
N ILE A 119 -11.48 38.51 -2.72
CA ILE A 119 -12.20 39.03 -3.90
C ILE A 119 -11.32 39.00 -5.15
N GLY A 120 -10.03 39.34 -5.02
CA GLY A 120 -9.08 39.29 -6.13
C GLY A 120 -8.87 37.88 -6.68
N ILE A 121 -8.75 36.89 -5.78
CA ILE A 121 -8.61 35.48 -6.16
C ILE A 121 -9.89 34.98 -6.86
N GLU A 122 -11.07 35.36 -6.35
CA GLU A 122 -12.35 35.02 -7.01
C GLU A 122 -12.46 35.63 -8.40
N ALA A 123 -12.12 36.92 -8.55
CA ALA A 123 -12.13 37.58 -9.85
C ALA A 123 -11.20 36.89 -10.86
N MET A 124 -10.05 36.39 -10.40
CA MET A 124 -9.14 35.60 -11.24
C MET A 124 -9.76 34.26 -11.64
N MET A 125 -10.45 33.55 -10.74
CA MET A 125 -11.14 32.30 -11.06
C MET A 125 -12.31 32.51 -12.04
N LEU A 126 -13.07 33.60 -11.87
CA LEU A 126 -14.12 33.99 -12.81
C LEU A 126 -13.56 34.36 -14.19
N LEU A 127 -12.38 34.99 -14.24
CA LEU A 127 -11.69 35.25 -15.51
C LEU A 127 -11.31 33.93 -16.21
N VAL A 128 -10.77 32.95 -15.48
CA VAL A 128 -10.49 31.62 -16.02
C VAL A 128 -11.75 30.96 -16.57
N LEU A 129 -12.85 31.01 -15.82
CA LEU A 129 -14.14 30.49 -16.30
C LEU A 129 -14.58 31.21 -17.58
N SER A 130 -14.47 32.54 -17.63
CA SER A 130 -14.81 33.33 -18.81
C SER A 130 -14.01 32.91 -20.04
N VAL A 131 -12.71 32.65 -19.88
CA VAL A 131 -11.84 32.17 -20.97
C VAL A 131 -12.31 30.79 -21.42
N VAL A 132 -12.55 29.85 -20.51
CA VAL A 132 -13.00 28.49 -20.87
C VAL A 132 -14.36 28.53 -21.57
N THR A 133 -15.31 29.35 -21.09
CA THR A 133 -16.63 29.50 -21.71
C THR A 133 -16.56 30.14 -23.10
N HIS A 134 -15.56 30.99 -23.37
CA HIS A 134 -15.37 31.59 -24.69
C HIS A 134 -15.02 30.54 -25.76
N PHE A 135 -14.36 29.46 -25.37
CA PHE A 135 -14.00 28.33 -26.25
C PHE A 135 -15.02 27.19 -26.18
N LEU A 136 -16.20 27.40 -25.59
CA LEU A 136 -17.26 26.40 -25.64
C LEU A 136 -17.87 26.40 -27.04
N PRO A 137 -17.93 25.26 -27.75
CA PRO A 137 -18.52 25.22 -29.09
C PRO A 137 -19.97 25.70 -29.07
N ASN A 138 -20.31 26.61 -29.98
CA ASN A 138 -21.62 27.27 -30.08
C ASN A 138 -22.80 26.32 -30.43
N ASP A 139 -22.59 25.01 -30.52
CA ASP A 139 -23.65 24.06 -30.89
C ASP A 139 -24.72 23.90 -29.78
N ASP A 140 -24.45 24.37 -28.55
CA ASP A 140 -25.43 24.47 -27.46
C ASP A 140 -25.95 25.91 -27.24
N ALA A 141 -25.59 26.85 -28.11
CA ALA A 141 -26.12 28.21 -28.05
C ALA A 141 -27.57 28.20 -28.57
N GLN A 142 -28.52 27.95 -27.66
CA GLN A 142 -29.90 28.41 -27.83
C GLN A 142 -29.85 29.86 -28.35
N PRO A 143 -30.47 30.18 -29.50
CA PRO A 143 -30.51 31.56 -29.95
C PRO A 143 -31.20 32.40 -28.88
N PRO A 144 -30.64 33.57 -28.49
CA PRO A 144 -31.27 34.45 -27.52
C PRO A 144 -32.62 34.90 -28.08
N SER A 145 -33.70 34.31 -27.57
CA SER A 145 -35.08 34.65 -27.86
C SER A 145 -35.44 35.97 -27.16
N LEU A 146 -34.85 37.07 -27.66
CA LEU A 146 -35.29 38.43 -27.39
C LEU A 146 -35.57 39.12 -28.73
N ALA A 147 -36.57 38.61 -29.44
CA ALA A 147 -37.13 39.24 -30.64
C ALA A 147 -38.22 40.25 -30.23
N GLN A 148 -37.86 41.52 -30.39
CA GLN A 148 -38.71 42.70 -30.41
C GLN A 148 -39.95 42.50 -31.31
N GLY A 149 -41.12 42.90 -30.80
CA GLY A 149 -42.42 42.60 -31.39
C GLY A 149 -42.70 43.26 -32.75
N ARG A 150 -43.22 42.45 -33.68
CA ARG A 150 -44.14 42.86 -34.75
C ARG A 150 -45.14 41.71 -34.98
N PRO A 151 -46.45 41.90 -34.73
CA PRO A 151 -47.41 40.79 -34.63
C PRO A 151 -47.88 40.21 -35.99
N GLU A 152 -47.59 40.84 -37.12
CA GLU A 152 -48.17 40.43 -38.41
C GLU A 152 -47.39 39.32 -39.14
N ASN A 153 -46.15 39.03 -38.73
CA ASN A 153 -45.37 37.90 -39.22
C ASN A 153 -45.58 36.60 -38.41
N LEU A 154 -46.27 36.68 -37.26
CA LEU A 154 -46.40 35.51 -36.38
C LEU A 154 -47.27 34.42 -37.01
N LEU A 155 -48.36 34.75 -37.71
CA LEU A 155 -49.24 33.73 -38.28
C LEU A 155 -48.63 33.03 -39.50
N SER A 156 -47.87 33.73 -40.34
CA SER A 156 -47.15 33.10 -41.47
C SER A 156 -45.92 32.33 -41.00
N SER A 157 -45.17 32.87 -40.02
CA SER A 157 -44.04 32.16 -39.40
C SER A 157 -44.49 30.96 -38.56
N ILE A 158 -45.66 31.01 -37.90
CA ILE A 158 -46.23 29.85 -37.20
C ILE A 158 -46.65 28.79 -38.22
N ASN A 159 -47.28 29.15 -39.34
CA ASN A 159 -47.70 28.16 -40.33
C ASN A 159 -46.51 27.50 -41.07
N GLN A 160 -45.46 28.28 -41.40
CA GLN A 160 -44.20 27.74 -41.91
C GLN A 160 -43.44 26.94 -40.84
N SER A 161 -43.47 27.37 -39.57
CA SER A 161 -42.86 26.63 -38.47
C SER A 161 -43.58 25.31 -38.20
N VAL A 162 -44.91 25.25 -38.33
CA VAL A 162 -45.68 24.02 -38.14
C VAL A 162 -45.43 23.04 -39.28
N GLN A 163 -45.34 23.52 -40.52
CA GLN A 163 -44.98 22.67 -41.67
C GLN A 163 -43.53 22.18 -41.57
N GLY A 164 -42.57 23.07 -41.29
CA GLY A 164 -41.17 22.69 -41.07
C GLY A 164 -40.96 21.77 -39.87
N MET A 165 -41.76 21.92 -38.80
CA MET A 165 -41.75 21.01 -37.66
C MET A 165 -42.38 19.65 -38.00
N THR A 166 -43.39 19.60 -38.86
CA THR A 166 -44.00 18.33 -39.30
C THR A 166 -43.04 17.54 -40.18
N ASP A 167 -42.34 18.20 -41.09
CA ASP A 167 -41.31 17.57 -41.93
C ASP A 167 -40.11 17.14 -41.08
N ALA A 168 -39.65 17.97 -40.15
CA ALA A 168 -38.59 17.63 -39.21
C ALA A 168 -38.99 16.46 -38.28
N VAL A 169 -40.24 16.38 -37.82
CA VAL A 169 -40.74 15.26 -37.02
C VAL A 169 -40.85 13.99 -37.85
N SER A 170 -41.21 14.08 -39.13
CA SER A 170 -41.22 12.95 -40.06
C SER A 170 -39.81 12.41 -40.33
N ASP A 171 -38.85 13.30 -40.59
CA ASP A 171 -37.44 12.94 -40.74
C ASP A 171 -36.85 12.41 -39.42
N LEU A 172 -37.24 12.98 -38.28
CA LEU A 172 -36.89 12.48 -36.95
C LEU A 172 -37.45 11.08 -36.72
N PHE A 173 -38.70 10.79 -37.09
CA PHE A 173 -39.29 9.44 -36.99
C PHE A 173 -38.54 8.44 -37.88
N ARG A 174 -38.11 8.88 -39.07
CA ARG A 174 -37.34 8.06 -39.99
C ARG A 174 -35.93 7.80 -39.47
N LEU A 175 -35.29 8.81 -38.88
CA LEU A 175 -34.00 8.71 -38.18
C LEU A 175 -34.09 7.84 -36.93
N ILE A 176 -35.17 7.96 -36.15
CA ILE A 176 -35.42 7.13 -34.97
C ILE A 176 -35.60 5.68 -35.40
N SER A 177 -36.39 5.39 -36.43
CA SER A 177 -36.56 4.02 -36.95
C SER A 177 -35.26 3.43 -37.49
N GLN A 178 -34.40 4.24 -38.13
CA GLN A 178 -33.06 3.80 -38.53
C GLN A 178 -32.09 3.65 -37.36
N THR A 179 -32.26 4.45 -36.31
CA THR A 179 -31.44 4.38 -35.09
C THR A 179 -31.81 3.16 -34.26
N ASP A 180 -33.09 2.79 -34.18
CA ASP A 180 -33.61 1.63 -33.47
C ASP A 180 -33.03 0.32 -34.06
N MET A 181 -33.06 0.18 -35.39
CA MET A 181 -32.42 -0.96 -36.07
C MET A 181 -30.89 -1.00 -35.87
N ARG A 182 -30.22 0.15 -35.79
CA ARG A 182 -28.77 0.20 -35.51
C ARG A 182 -28.48 -0.12 -34.05
N GLN A 183 -29.33 0.32 -33.12
CA GLN A 183 -29.22 0.03 -31.70
C GLN A 183 -29.38 -1.47 -31.44
N ASP A 184 -30.32 -2.16 -32.09
CA ASP A 184 -30.48 -3.61 -31.96
C ASP A 184 -29.26 -4.41 -32.46
N ILE A 185 -28.68 -4.00 -33.60
CA ILE A 185 -27.47 -4.63 -34.13
C ILE A 185 -26.27 -4.38 -33.20
N LEU A 186 -26.14 -3.17 -32.65
CA LEU A 186 -25.10 -2.83 -31.70
C LEU A 186 -25.28 -3.58 -30.37
N LEU A 187 -26.50 -3.69 -29.85
CA LEU A 187 -26.81 -4.44 -28.64
C LEU A 187 -26.54 -5.94 -28.83
N THR A 188 -26.86 -6.49 -30.01
CA THR A 188 -26.55 -7.88 -30.32
C THR A 188 -25.04 -8.12 -30.36
N LYS A 189 -24.29 -7.25 -31.05
CA LYS A 189 -22.81 -7.34 -31.10
C LYS A 189 -22.17 -7.12 -29.74
N LEU A 190 -22.71 -6.21 -28.93
CA LEU A 190 -22.22 -5.94 -27.58
C LEU A 190 -22.52 -7.11 -26.64
N THR A 191 -23.69 -7.73 -26.78
CA THR A 191 -24.06 -8.95 -26.02
C THR A 191 -23.15 -10.12 -26.41
N GLU A 192 -22.86 -10.30 -27.71
CA GLU A 192 -21.95 -11.33 -28.20
C GLU A 192 -20.51 -11.08 -27.71
N TYR A 193 -20.05 -9.82 -27.76
CA TYR A 193 -18.74 -9.43 -27.24
C TYR A 193 -18.64 -9.63 -25.72
N ILE A 194 -19.63 -9.19 -24.95
CA ILE A 194 -19.69 -9.40 -23.49
C ILE A 194 -19.71 -10.89 -23.16
N SER A 195 -20.49 -11.69 -23.89
CA SER A 195 -20.54 -13.15 -23.70
C SER A 195 -19.18 -13.79 -23.94
N LYS A 196 -18.49 -13.40 -25.02
CA LYS A 196 -17.16 -13.91 -25.35
C LYS A 196 -16.09 -13.50 -24.32
N VAL A 197 -16.06 -12.21 -23.95
CA VAL A 197 -15.14 -11.68 -22.94
C VAL A 197 -15.44 -12.29 -21.56
N SER A 198 -16.71 -12.49 -21.22
CA SER A 198 -17.13 -13.12 -19.96
C SER A 198 -16.67 -14.59 -19.91
N ALA A 199 -16.85 -15.35 -20.99
CA ALA A 199 -16.39 -16.73 -21.08
C ALA A 199 -14.86 -16.83 -20.98
N GLU A 200 -14.12 -15.94 -21.65
CA GLU A 200 -12.67 -15.90 -21.61
C GLU A 200 -12.13 -15.50 -20.24
N ASN A 201 -12.72 -14.47 -19.61
CA ASN A 201 -12.33 -14.03 -18.26
C ASN A 201 -12.67 -15.10 -17.21
N THR A 202 -13.80 -15.78 -17.34
CA THR A 202 -14.15 -16.92 -16.48
C THR A 202 -13.12 -18.04 -16.64
N ARG A 203 -12.68 -18.35 -17.87
CA ARG A 203 -11.64 -19.36 -18.12
C ARG A 203 -10.31 -18.97 -17.46
N LEU A 204 -9.88 -17.72 -17.63
CA LEU A 204 -8.65 -17.21 -17.01
C LEU A 204 -8.73 -17.21 -15.48
N GLN A 205 -9.89 -16.93 -14.89
CA GLN A 205 -10.08 -17.00 -13.44
C GLN A 205 -10.01 -18.44 -12.93
N VAL A 206 -10.58 -19.40 -13.67
CA VAL A 206 -10.47 -20.82 -13.34
C VAL A 206 -9.01 -21.28 -13.41
N GLU A 207 -8.27 -20.87 -14.44
CA GLU A 207 -6.84 -21.17 -14.60
C GLU A 207 -6.00 -20.59 -13.44
N LYS A 208 -6.23 -19.32 -13.08
CA LYS A 208 -5.57 -18.69 -11.92
C LYS A 208 -5.92 -19.36 -10.60
N LEU A 209 -7.16 -19.81 -10.43
CA LEU A 209 -7.58 -20.56 -9.24
C LEU A 209 -6.88 -21.92 -9.17
N GLU A 210 -6.73 -22.60 -10.30
CA GLU A 210 -6.01 -23.86 -10.38
C GLU A 210 -4.52 -23.69 -10.05
N GLU A 211 -3.87 -22.67 -10.63
CA GLU A 211 -2.49 -22.31 -10.31
C GLU A 211 -2.32 -21.96 -8.82
N THR A 212 -3.25 -21.18 -8.26
CA THR A 212 -3.23 -20.82 -6.83
C THR A 212 -3.40 -22.06 -5.95
N ASN A 213 -4.25 -23.00 -6.35
CA ASN A 213 -4.46 -24.27 -5.63
C ASN A 213 -3.21 -25.16 -5.68
N GLN A 214 -2.53 -25.23 -6.83
CA GLN A 214 -1.25 -25.93 -6.96
C GLN A 214 -0.18 -25.30 -6.07
N ASN A 215 -0.08 -23.96 -6.05
CA ASN A 215 0.86 -23.23 -5.20
C ASN A 215 0.57 -23.44 -3.70
N LEU A 216 -0.70 -23.45 -3.30
CA LEU A 216 -1.12 -23.75 -1.92
C LEU A 216 -0.75 -25.18 -1.51
N ARG A 217 -0.88 -26.16 -2.42
CA ARG A 217 -0.47 -27.54 -2.15
C ARG A 217 1.05 -27.64 -1.97
N ALA A 218 1.82 -27.05 -2.88
CA ALA A 218 3.28 -27.02 -2.78
C ALA A 218 3.75 -26.31 -1.50
N PHE A 219 3.10 -25.21 -1.14
CA PHE A 219 3.37 -24.50 0.11
C PHE A 219 3.02 -25.34 1.35
N GLY A 220 1.90 -26.07 1.31
CA GLY A 220 1.52 -26.99 2.38
C GLY A 220 2.52 -28.14 2.56
N GLU A 221 3.06 -28.67 1.46
CA GLU A 221 4.14 -29.66 1.51
C GLU A 221 5.42 -29.07 2.10
N MET A 222 5.80 -27.85 1.70
CA MET A 222 6.95 -27.14 2.25
C MET A 222 6.83 -26.87 3.76
N ILE A 223 5.64 -26.49 4.24
CA ILE A 223 5.40 -26.33 5.68
C ILE A 223 5.56 -27.68 6.39
N ARG A 224 5.01 -28.75 5.82
CA ARG A 224 5.07 -30.09 6.41
C ARG A 224 6.52 -30.59 6.49
N THR A 225 7.33 -30.37 5.47
CA THR A 225 8.75 -30.74 5.49
C THR A 225 9.53 -29.90 6.50
N ALA A 226 9.34 -28.59 6.52
CA ALA A 226 9.98 -27.70 7.51
C ALA A 226 9.60 -28.09 8.94
N GLN A 227 8.34 -28.44 9.20
CA GLN A 227 7.88 -28.88 10.51
C GLN A 227 8.51 -30.23 10.91
N LEU A 228 8.64 -31.17 9.98
CA LEU A 228 9.33 -32.44 10.21
C LEU A 228 10.82 -32.21 10.53
N GLU A 229 11.50 -31.34 9.80
CA GLU A 229 12.90 -30.99 10.06
C GLU A 229 13.10 -30.36 11.44
N VAL A 230 12.24 -29.42 11.83
CA VAL A 230 12.28 -28.80 13.18
C VAL A 230 12.06 -29.86 14.26
N THR A 231 11.11 -30.76 14.06
CA THR A 231 10.83 -31.84 15.03
C THR A 231 12.02 -32.80 15.14
N GLN A 232 12.64 -33.16 14.02
CA GLN A 232 13.85 -33.99 14.01
C GLN A 232 15.03 -33.30 14.71
N GLN A 233 15.23 -32.00 14.48
CA GLN A 233 16.27 -31.24 15.18
C GLN A 233 16.03 -31.18 16.69
N GLN A 234 14.77 -31.07 17.13
CA GLN A 234 14.43 -31.12 18.56
C GLN A 234 14.72 -32.50 19.16
N LEU A 235 14.38 -33.58 18.47
CA LEU A 235 14.71 -34.94 18.90
C LEU A 235 16.23 -35.15 19.01
N GLN A 236 17.00 -34.71 18.02
CA GLN A 236 18.46 -34.79 18.07
C GLN A 236 19.05 -33.98 19.24
N LYS A 237 18.52 -32.78 19.51
CA LYS A 237 18.94 -32.00 20.68
C LYS A 237 18.60 -32.72 21.99
N LEU A 238 17.43 -33.34 22.08
CA LEU A 238 17.06 -34.14 23.25
C LEU A 238 18.01 -35.33 23.44
N ASP A 239 18.35 -36.05 22.37
CA ASP A 239 19.31 -37.16 22.43
C ASP A 239 20.69 -36.68 22.90
N GLN A 240 21.20 -35.57 22.35
CA GLN A 240 22.46 -34.96 22.79
C GLN A 240 22.41 -34.55 24.27
N THR A 241 21.30 -33.96 24.73
CA THR A 241 21.16 -33.62 26.15
C THR A 241 21.13 -34.86 27.02
N ASN A 242 20.47 -35.94 26.58
CA ASN A 242 20.43 -37.20 27.31
C ASN A 242 21.82 -37.84 27.40
N GLU A 243 22.59 -37.86 26.31
CA GLU A 243 24.00 -38.31 26.31
C GLU A 243 24.86 -37.46 27.28
N SER A 244 24.69 -36.15 27.27
CA SER A 244 25.42 -35.26 28.19
C SER A 244 25.04 -35.50 29.66
N LEU A 245 23.76 -35.79 29.95
CA LEU A 245 23.30 -36.14 31.29
C LEU A 245 23.84 -37.50 31.73
N GLN A 246 23.94 -38.47 30.83
CA GLN A 246 24.57 -39.76 31.12
C GLN A 246 26.07 -39.62 31.39
N ALA A 247 26.78 -38.79 30.62
CA ALA A 247 28.19 -38.49 30.85
C ALA A 247 28.39 -37.80 32.21
N LEU A 248 27.52 -36.84 32.55
CA LEU A 248 27.54 -36.16 33.84
C LEU A 248 27.23 -37.12 34.99
N SER A 249 26.25 -38.02 34.82
CA SER A 249 25.91 -39.06 35.78
C SER A 249 27.10 -39.99 36.07
N LYS A 250 27.79 -40.46 35.01
CA LYS A 250 29.03 -41.26 35.16
C LYS A 250 30.14 -40.48 35.86
N SER A 251 30.30 -39.20 35.53
CA SER A 251 31.28 -38.33 36.21
C SER A 251 30.93 -38.16 37.70
N MET A 252 29.65 -38.00 38.05
CA MET A 252 29.19 -37.92 39.44
C MET A 252 29.46 -39.23 40.19
N GLU A 253 29.23 -40.38 39.56
CA GLU A 253 29.48 -41.69 40.16
C GLU A 253 30.98 -41.89 40.43
N SER A 254 31.84 -41.51 39.48
CA SER A 254 33.30 -41.53 39.66
C SER A 254 33.73 -40.63 40.82
N LEU A 255 33.23 -39.40 40.86
CA LEU A 255 33.55 -38.43 41.91
C LEU A 255 33.06 -38.90 43.28
N HIS A 256 31.88 -39.52 43.35
CA HIS A 256 31.40 -40.16 44.58
C HIS A 256 32.30 -41.31 45.04
N GLY A 257 32.82 -42.10 44.09
CA GLY A 257 33.82 -43.14 44.35
C GLY A 257 35.14 -42.57 44.89
N GLU A 258 35.64 -41.48 44.32
CA GLU A 258 36.84 -40.77 44.78
C GLU A 258 36.65 -40.18 46.18
N ILE A 259 35.55 -39.47 46.44
CA ILE A 259 35.22 -38.94 47.77
C ILE A 259 35.20 -40.07 48.80
N ARG A 260 34.57 -41.21 48.48
CA ARG A 260 34.53 -42.35 49.40
C ARG A 260 35.92 -42.91 49.70
N LYS A 261 36.82 -42.95 48.71
CA LYS A 261 38.23 -43.35 48.92
C LYS A 261 38.97 -42.36 49.81
N ILE A 262 38.82 -41.06 49.56
CA ILE A 262 39.43 -40.00 50.38
C ILE A 262 38.94 -40.09 51.82
N ILE A 263 37.63 -40.18 52.03
CA ILE A 263 37.04 -40.34 53.38
C ILE A 263 37.64 -41.56 54.09
N ARG A 264 37.74 -42.70 53.39
CA ARG A 264 38.32 -43.91 53.97
C ARG A 264 39.79 -43.74 54.34
N GLN A 265 40.59 -43.15 53.45
CA GLN A 265 42.00 -42.86 53.70
C GLN A 265 42.19 -41.89 54.87
N SER A 266 41.37 -40.83 54.94
CA SER A 266 41.42 -39.87 56.04
C SER A 266 41.06 -40.54 57.38
N ILE A 267 39.99 -41.35 57.42
CA ILE A 267 39.62 -42.12 58.62
C ILE A 267 40.74 -43.07 59.02
N ASP A 268 41.30 -43.84 58.08
CA ASP A 268 42.39 -44.77 58.37
C ASP A 268 43.62 -44.02 58.92
N SER A 269 43.96 -42.86 58.35
CA SER A 269 45.07 -42.02 58.82
C SER A 269 44.85 -41.48 60.24
N LEU A 270 43.65 -40.96 60.52
CA LEU A 270 43.24 -40.47 61.84
C LEU A 270 43.27 -41.58 62.88
N VAL A 271 42.74 -42.76 62.53
CA VAL A 271 42.75 -43.93 63.42
C VAL A 271 44.18 -44.39 63.69
N THR A 272 45.07 -44.42 62.68
CA THR A 272 46.48 -44.76 62.93
C THR A 272 47.21 -43.72 63.76
N GLU A 273 46.91 -42.43 63.59
CA GLU A 273 47.50 -41.34 64.37
C GLU A 273 47.01 -41.40 65.83
N GLU A 274 45.72 -41.62 66.06
CA GLU A 274 45.11 -41.68 67.39
C GLU A 274 45.51 -42.96 68.14
N ILE A 275 45.51 -44.12 67.48
CA ILE A 275 46.03 -45.37 68.06
C ILE A 275 47.53 -45.25 68.32
N GLY A 276 48.30 -44.65 67.40
CA GLY A 276 49.72 -44.40 67.58
C GLY A 276 50.01 -43.48 68.77
N GLY A 277 49.22 -42.41 68.91
CA GLY A 277 49.25 -41.49 70.04
C GLY A 277 48.93 -42.20 71.36
N LEU A 278 47.84 -42.97 71.40
CA LEU A 278 47.45 -43.75 72.58
C LEU A 278 48.51 -44.80 72.95
N LEU A 279 49.10 -45.50 71.98
CA LEU A 279 50.17 -46.47 72.24
C LEU A 279 51.45 -45.79 72.74
N SER A 280 51.80 -44.62 72.19
CA SER A 280 52.89 -43.78 72.68
C SER A 280 52.64 -43.33 74.12
N ASP A 281 51.44 -42.88 74.43
CA ASP A 281 51.05 -42.45 75.78
C ASP A 281 51.03 -43.62 76.77
N LEU A 282 50.59 -44.80 76.33
CA LEU A 282 50.62 -46.02 77.14
C LEU A 282 52.08 -46.50 77.36
N ALA A 283 52.95 -46.36 76.36
CA ALA A 283 54.38 -46.62 76.50
C ALA A 283 55.03 -45.64 77.48
N LYS A 284 54.72 -44.34 77.39
CA LYS A 284 55.16 -43.33 78.37
C LYS A 284 54.66 -43.65 79.77
N MET A 285 53.37 -43.93 79.96
CA MET A 285 52.83 -44.34 81.26
C MET A 285 53.48 -45.60 81.80
N ARG A 286 53.84 -46.57 80.96
CA ARG A 286 54.52 -47.79 81.40
C ARG A 286 55.97 -47.55 81.80
N VAL A 287 56.66 -46.62 81.12
CA VAL A 287 58.00 -46.15 81.50
C VAL A 287 57.93 -45.37 82.81
N GLU A 288 56.99 -44.44 82.94
CA GLU A 288 56.74 -43.68 84.18
C GLU A 288 56.35 -44.60 85.34
N LYS A 289 55.54 -45.63 85.10
CA LYS A 289 55.21 -46.64 86.12
C LYS A 289 56.43 -47.46 86.56
N ARG A 290 57.36 -47.78 85.66
CA ARG A 290 58.62 -48.45 86.02
C ARG A 290 59.60 -47.53 86.75
N LEU A 291 59.59 -46.23 86.43
CA LEU A 291 60.31 -45.20 87.18
C LEU A 291 59.70 -44.96 88.57
N ALA A 292 58.37 -45.03 88.71
CA ALA A 292 57.66 -44.94 89.98
C ALA A 292 57.86 -46.20 90.86
N GLU A 293 57.96 -47.39 90.27
CA GLU A 293 58.27 -48.63 91.01
C GLU A 293 59.74 -48.72 91.47
N THR A 294 60.62 -47.80 91.05
CA THR A 294 62.02 -47.69 91.52
C THR A 294 62.32 -46.47 92.39
N SER A 295 61.35 -45.57 92.60
CA SER A 295 61.59 -44.34 93.35
C SER A 295 60.39 -43.91 94.19
N GLY A 296 60.42 -44.28 95.48
CA GLY A 296 59.63 -43.69 96.57
C GLY A 296 58.33 -44.44 96.87
N SER A 297 58.17 -45.20 97.95
CA SER A 297 58.48 -44.88 99.36
C SER A 297 58.32 -43.41 99.69
N ASP A 298 57.31 -43.17 100.51
CA ASP A 298 57.06 -41.96 101.28
C ASP A 298 56.36 -40.79 100.60
N HIS A 299 55.22 -40.50 101.25
CA HIS A 299 54.70 -39.18 101.57
C HIS A 299 53.52 -38.62 100.75
N VAL A 300 52.34 -38.90 101.31
CA VAL A 300 51.12 -38.07 101.39
C VAL A 300 51.49 -36.65 101.85
N PRO A 301 50.99 -35.58 101.22
CA PRO A 301 49.76 -34.84 101.63
C PRO A 301 49.04 -34.24 100.39
N SER A 302 47.94 -33.47 100.39
CA SER A 302 46.88 -33.05 101.30
C SER A 302 45.97 -32.10 100.47
N THR A 303 44.66 -32.18 100.68
CA THR A 303 43.66 -31.08 100.71
C THR A 303 43.58 -30.00 99.61
N GLY A 304 42.33 -29.80 99.16
CA GLY A 304 41.75 -28.49 98.84
C GLY A 304 41.96 -28.05 97.40
N GLY A 305 40.98 -27.62 96.62
CA GLY A 305 39.62 -27.20 96.95
C GLY A 305 39.23 -26.12 95.94
N VAL A 306 37.96 -26.18 95.51
CA VAL A 306 37.06 -25.02 95.32
C VAL A 306 37.26 -24.09 94.10
N ASP A 307 36.15 -23.95 93.36
CA ASP A 307 35.71 -22.80 92.53
C ASP A 307 36.51 -22.48 91.24
N ASN A 308 35.97 -21.90 90.16
CA ASN A 308 34.70 -21.22 89.93
C ASN A 308 34.47 -21.05 88.41
N GLN A 309 33.20 -20.81 88.07
CA GLN A 309 32.72 -19.85 87.07
C GLN A 309 33.00 -19.98 85.56
N LYS A 310 31.85 -19.80 84.86
CA LYS A 310 31.60 -18.97 83.64
C LYS A 310 32.28 -19.47 82.36
N GLY A 311 31.57 -19.59 81.25
CA GLY A 311 30.34 -18.95 80.83
C GLY A 311 30.53 -18.48 79.39
N GLY A 312 29.43 -18.34 78.65
CA GLY A 312 29.42 -17.54 77.43
C GLY A 312 29.29 -18.34 76.14
N SER A 313 28.04 -18.36 75.67
CA SER A 313 27.56 -18.29 74.29
C SER A 313 27.85 -19.42 73.31
#